data_AF-A0A3E4S639-F1
#
_entry.id   AF-A0A3E4S639-F1
#
_cell.length_a   1.000
_cell.length_b   1.000
_cell.length_c   1.000
_cell.angle_alpha   90.00
_cell.angle_beta   90.00
_cell.angle_gamma   90.00
#
_symmetry.space_group_name_H-M   'P 1'
#
loop_
_entity.id
_entity.type
_entity.pdbx_description
1 polymer ?
#
loop_
_entity_poly.entity_id
_entity_poly.type
_entity_poly.pdbx_seq_one_letter_code
_entity_poly.pdbx_strand_id
1 'polypeptide(L)'
;MVDSRKSAQAKQQRRNRDGTYADEGKTSSMPTGDVLERFEQNQQSNTGGAPVETYETGVKRMQELDQKLIDIANREYSERKFGPDDEGYRVESGLYVSREEFEKLPELDRDRYIAWGNDYMDGNEDAWNDPQQMSELASEAAEDGDAEVYLTNPELTYTDDMDYSFGEYLESKGCDPQSAEEGANMALQGHPDLELTGNTYPQVWPTDADNNHRRAKLFYLGGSKGWRVTFSDGRGDVNNTVIDYKKSDMGSDYYDQTNTAREAFKTAFDWVNGGNKKKKH
;
A
#
# COMPACT_ATOMS: atom_id res chain seq x y z
N MET A 1 -8.40 15.75 39.45
CA MET A 1 -8.34 14.61 40.37
C MET A 1 -9.61 13.79 40.19
N VAL A 2 -9.49 12.73 39.40
CA VAL A 2 -10.52 11.70 39.25
C VAL A 2 -10.07 10.57 40.17
N ASP A 3 -10.93 10.13 41.09
CA ASP A 3 -10.74 8.84 41.75
C ASP A 3 -12.04 8.26 42.35
N SER A 4 -12.47 7.14 41.74
CA SER A 4 -12.63 5.84 42.41
C SER A 4 -13.75 5.62 43.47
N ARG A 5 -14.84 4.92 43.06
CA ARG A 5 -15.23 3.51 43.45
C ARG A 5 -16.73 3.26 43.66
N LYS A 6 -17.23 2.31 42.85
CA LYS A 6 -18.16 1.17 43.12
C LYS A 6 -19.26 1.30 44.18
N SER A 7 -20.50 1.02 43.79
CA SER A 7 -21.37 0.09 44.56
C SER A 7 -22.52 -0.48 43.72
N ALA A 8 -22.64 -1.80 43.76
CA ALA A 8 -23.65 -2.62 43.10
C ALA A 8 -24.99 -2.57 43.83
N GLN A 9 -26.10 -2.52 43.08
CA GLN A 9 -27.42 -2.89 43.61
C GLN A 9 -27.68 -4.37 43.33
N ALA A 10 -27.48 -5.19 44.36
CA ALA A 10 -27.89 -6.58 44.41
C ALA A 10 -29.43 -6.69 44.40
N LYS A 11 -30.00 -7.45 43.46
CA LYS A 11 -31.40 -7.90 43.54
C LYS A 11 -31.54 -8.89 44.69
N GLN A 12 -32.18 -8.44 45.78
CA GLN A 12 -32.50 -9.25 46.95
C GLN A 12 -33.43 -10.42 46.57
N GLN A 13 -32.98 -11.66 46.82
CA GLN A 13 -33.82 -12.83 46.87
C GLN A 13 -34.76 -12.76 48.09
N ARG A 14 -36.05 -13.05 47.89
CA ARG A 14 -37.05 -13.10 48.97
C ARG A 14 -36.82 -14.32 49.86
N ARG A 15 -36.76 -14.10 51.17
CA ARG A 15 -36.66 -15.14 52.21
C ARG A 15 -38.05 -15.47 52.78
N ASN A 16 -38.22 -16.72 53.21
CA ASN A 16 -39.36 -17.14 54.03
C ASN A 16 -39.18 -16.68 55.49
N ARG A 17 -40.28 -16.69 56.25
CA ARG A 17 -40.43 -16.01 57.56
C ARG A 17 -39.64 -16.65 58.72
N ASP A 18 -38.98 -17.78 58.51
CA ASP A 18 -38.11 -18.49 59.46
C ASP A 18 -36.61 -18.50 59.04
N GLY A 19 -36.26 -17.85 57.94
CA GLY A 19 -34.88 -17.49 57.61
C GLY A 19 -34.09 -18.48 56.75
N THR A 20 -34.68 -19.55 56.22
CA THR A 20 -34.04 -20.47 55.25
C THR A 20 -34.51 -20.23 53.79
N TYR A 21 -33.70 -20.67 52.82
CA TYR A 21 -33.99 -20.57 51.39
C TYR A 21 -34.86 -21.75 50.92
N ALA A 22 -35.89 -21.48 50.13
CA ALA A 22 -36.82 -22.51 49.66
C ALA A 22 -36.18 -23.44 48.62
N ASP A 23 -36.21 -24.74 48.90
CA ASP A 23 -35.95 -25.82 47.95
C ASP A 23 -37.29 -26.41 47.52
N GLU A 24 -37.55 -26.44 46.21
CA GLU A 24 -38.62 -27.25 45.62
C GLU A 24 -38.03 -28.04 44.45
N GLY A 25 -37.57 -29.24 44.77
CA GLY A 25 -37.34 -30.29 43.78
C GLY A 25 -38.65 -30.88 43.26
N LYS A 26 -38.77 -30.98 41.94
CA LYS A 26 -39.54 -32.04 41.25
C LYS A 26 -38.75 -32.54 40.05
N THR A 27 -38.63 -33.85 39.97
CA THR A 27 -37.91 -34.66 38.99
C THR A 27 -38.55 -34.55 37.60
N SER A 28 -37.75 -34.33 36.55
CA SER A 28 -38.05 -34.81 35.20
C SER A 28 -36.75 -34.94 34.40
N SER A 29 -36.60 -36.12 33.79
CA SER A 29 -35.57 -36.60 32.86
C SER A 29 -34.78 -35.54 32.07
N MET A 30 -33.46 -35.71 32.02
CA MET A 30 -32.61 -35.06 31.01
C MET A 30 -33.13 -35.38 29.60
N PRO A 31 -33.29 -34.39 28.70
CA PRO A 31 -33.31 -34.66 27.27
C PRO A 31 -31.86 -34.86 26.83
N THR A 32 -31.34 -36.07 27.03
CA THR A 32 -30.12 -36.55 26.37
C THR A 32 -30.47 -36.79 24.89
N GLY A 33 -30.12 -35.85 24.03
CA GLY A 33 -30.21 -36.02 22.57
C GLY A 33 -30.22 -34.71 21.79
N ASP A 34 -30.94 -33.68 22.25
CA ASP A 34 -31.41 -32.63 21.35
C ASP A 34 -30.66 -31.27 21.48
N VAL A 35 -29.67 -31.15 22.38
CA VAL A 35 -28.86 -29.91 22.53
C VAL A 35 -27.47 -30.06 21.90
N LEU A 36 -26.89 -31.27 21.93
CA LEU A 36 -25.68 -31.60 21.17
C LEU A 36 -26.00 -31.74 19.68
N GLU A 37 -27.10 -32.41 19.30
CA GLU A 37 -27.54 -32.45 17.90
C GLU A 37 -27.91 -31.07 17.37
N ARG A 38 -28.42 -30.14 18.19
CA ARG A 38 -28.69 -28.75 17.75
C ARG A 38 -27.44 -27.88 17.68
N PHE A 39 -26.40 -28.16 18.47
CA PHE A 39 -25.09 -27.52 18.30
C PHE A 39 -24.37 -28.05 17.05
N GLU A 40 -24.45 -29.35 16.78
CA GLU A 40 -23.90 -29.97 15.56
C GLU A 40 -24.73 -29.61 14.31
N GLN A 41 -26.07 -29.50 14.41
CA GLN A 41 -26.93 -29.06 13.31
C GLN A 41 -26.83 -27.56 13.02
N ASN A 42 -26.62 -26.71 14.03
CA ASN A 42 -26.37 -25.27 13.79
C ASN A 42 -24.96 -25.00 13.24
N GLN A 43 -24.03 -25.95 13.33
CA GLN A 43 -22.77 -25.94 12.58
C GLN A 43 -22.94 -26.52 11.16
N GLN A 44 -24.03 -27.24 10.88
CA GLN A 44 -24.30 -27.89 9.59
C GLN A 44 -25.35 -27.20 8.71
N SER A 45 -25.93 -26.07 9.12
CA SER A 45 -27.01 -25.42 8.35
C SER A 45 -26.71 -24.02 7.80
N ASN A 46 -25.44 -23.60 7.75
CA ASN A 46 -25.06 -22.32 7.11
C ASN A 46 -23.95 -22.42 6.04
N THR A 47 -23.60 -23.62 5.61
CA THR A 47 -22.72 -23.79 4.44
C THR A 47 -23.55 -24.34 3.29
N GLY A 48 -24.02 -23.42 2.45
CA GLY A 48 -24.37 -23.80 1.08
C GLY A 48 -23.13 -24.34 0.39
N GLY A 49 -22.91 -25.66 0.49
CA GLY A 49 -22.17 -26.51 -0.47
C GLY A 49 -20.77 -26.07 -0.93
N ALA A 50 -20.09 -25.16 -0.24
CA ALA A 50 -18.69 -24.87 -0.51
C ALA A 50 -17.83 -25.97 0.12
N PRO A 51 -16.96 -26.65 -0.64
CA PRO A 51 -16.05 -27.64 -0.07
C PRO A 51 -15.17 -26.96 1.00
N VAL A 52 -15.08 -27.58 2.19
CA VAL A 52 -14.10 -27.19 3.22
C VAL A 52 -12.71 -27.39 2.63
N GLU A 53 -11.90 -26.34 2.60
CA GLU A 53 -10.53 -26.39 2.10
C GLU A 53 -9.61 -26.89 3.21
N THR A 54 -8.86 -27.95 2.96
CA THR A 54 -7.82 -28.41 3.90
C THR A 54 -6.70 -27.39 3.99
N TYR A 55 -6.07 -27.23 5.16
CA TYR A 55 -4.91 -26.34 5.32
C TYR A 55 -3.83 -26.55 4.25
N GLU A 56 -3.41 -27.79 3.98
CA GLU A 56 -2.40 -28.09 2.93
C GLU A 56 -2.79 -27.60 1.53
N THR A 57 -4.07 -27.71 1.17
CA THR A 57 -4.58 -27.19 -0.11
C THR A 57 -4.60 -25.67 -0.10
N GLY A 58 -4.98 -25.09 1.04
CA GLY A 58 -4.96 -23.65 1.27
C GLY A 58 -3.57 -23.04 1.14
N VAL A 59 -2.56 -23.64 1.76
CA VAL A 59 -1.15 -23.20 1.65
C VAL A 59 -0.68 -23.23 0.20
N LYS A 60 -0.96 -24.29 -0.55
CA LYS A 60 -0.62 -24.34 -1.99
C LYS A 60 -1.28 -23.20 -2.77
N ARG A 61 -2.54 -22.90 -2.45
CA ARG A 61 -3.26 -21.79 -3.06
C ARG A 61 -2.65 -20.43 -2.69
N MET A 62 -2.16 -20.25 -1.46
CA MET A 62 -1.46 -19.01 -1.08
C MET A 62 -0.13 -18.86 -1.80
N GLN A 63 0.62 -19.94 -2.01
CA GLN A 63 1.84 -19.93 -2.83
C GLN A 63 1.54 -19.57 -4.30
N GLU A 64 0.47 -20.12 -4.87
CA GLU A 64 0.03 -19.75 -6.23
C GLU A 64 -0.45 -18.29 -6.30
N LEU A 65 -1.14 -17.81 -5.26
CA LEU A 65 -1.57 -16.43 -5.14
C LEU A 65 -0.38 -15.48 -5.03
N ASP A 66 0.64 -15.85 -4.25
CA ASP A 66 1.88 -15.08 -4.12
C ASP A 66 2.55 -14.88 -5.48
N GLN A 67 2.72 -15.95 -6.25
CA GLN A 67 3.29 -15.86 -7.60
C GLN A 67 2.45 -14.95 -8.51
N LYS A 68 1.11 -15.01 -8.41
CA LYS A 68 0.22 -14.12 -9.17
C LYS A 68 0.39 -12.66 -8.75
N LEU A 69 0.55 -12.39 -7.45
CA LEU A 69 0.78 -11.05 -6.92
C LEU A 69 2.15 -10.51 -7.34
N ILE A 70 3.19 -11.35 -7.39
CA ILE A 70 4.50 -11.03 -7.96
C ILE A 70 4.38 -10.61 -9.43
N ASP A 71 3.62 -11.36 -10.24
CA ASP A 71 3.42 -11.03 -11.65
C ASP A 71 2.68 -9.69 -11.83
N ILE A 72 1.70 -9.41 -10.95
CA ILE A 72 1.00 -8.12 -10.92
C ILE A 72 1.95 -7.00 -10.51
N ALA A 73 2.73 -7.16 -9.44
CA ALA A 73 3.68 -6.17 -8.96
C ALA A 73 4.71 -5.82 -10.06
N ASN A 74 5.30 -6.83 -10.70
CA ASN A 74 6.25 -6.63 -11.80
C ASN A 74 5.64 -5.83 -12.95
N ARG A 75 4.38 -6.12 -13.31
CA ARG A 75 3.66 -5.34 -14.31
C ARG A 75 3.46 -3.89 -13.84
N GLU A 76 2.96 -3.68 -12.64
CA GLU A 76 2.71 -2.33 -12.08
C GLU A 76 4.00 -1.52 -11.95
N TYR A 77 5.13 -2.16 -11.64
CA TYR A 77 6.45 -1.52 -11.59
C TYR A 77 6.92 -1.11 -12.99
N SER A 78 6.75 -2.00 -13.98
CA SER A 78 7.07 -1.69 -15.38
C SER A 78 6.21 -0.57 -15.94
N GLU A 79 4.96 -0.46 -15.48
CA GLU A 79 4.01 0.62 -15.83
C GLU A 79 4.24 1.89 -14.98
N ARG A 80 5.14 1.84 -13.99
CA ARG A 80 5.40 2.87 -12.97
C ARG A 80 4.12 3.35 -12.29
N LYS A 81 3.23 2.41 -11.92
CA LYS A 81 1.91 2.73 -11.37
C LYS A 81 2.00 3.41 -9.99
N PHE A 82 3.01 3.06 -9.20
CA PHE A 82 3.20 3.58 -7.85
C PHE A 82 4.00 4.88 -7.83
N GLY A 83 3.62 5.78 -6.93
CA GLY A 83 4.45 6.85 -6.43
C GLY A 83 4.63 6.74 -4.91
N PRO A 84 5.56 7.51 -4.32
CA PRO A 84 5.78 7.56 -2.87
C PRO A 84 4.54 7.89 -2.02
N ASP A 85 3.56 8.59 -2.60
CA ASP A 85 2.32 8.99 -1.92
C ASP A 85 1.20 7.93 -2.04
N ASP A 86 1.39 6.86 -2.82
CA ASP A 86 0.35 5.84 -3.02
C ASP A 86 0.35 4.81 -1.90
N GLU A 87 -0.80 4.16 -1.70
CA GLU A 87 -0.91 2.99 -0.83
C GLU A 87 -0.84 1.69 -1.67
N GLY A 88 -0.06 0.73 -1.18
CA GLY A 88 0.05 -0.61 -1.72
C GLY A 88 0.19 -1.65 -0.63
N TYR A 89 -0.19 -2.88 -0.93
CA TYR A 89 0.11 -4.00 -0.06
C TYR A 89 1.53 -4.47 -0.35
N ARG A 90 2.39 -4.48 0.66
CA ARG A 90 3.61 -5.29 0.63
C ARG A 90 3.16 -6.75 0.65
N VAL A 91 3.70 -7.55 -0.25
CA VAL A 91 3.40 -8.98 -0.39
C VAL A 91 4.60 -9.80 0.11
N GLU A 92 4.42 -11.10 0.30
CA GLU A 92 5.41 -12.03 0.90
C GLU A 92 6.80 -11.89 0.26
N SER A 93 6.83 -11.71 -1.05
CA SER A 93 8.07 -11.55 -1.82
C SER A 93 8.82 -10.23 -1.56
N GLY A 94 8.28 -9.35 -0.71
CA GLY A 94 8.75 -8.00 -0.46
C GLY A 94 8.40 -6.98 -1.55
N LEU A 95 7.62 -7.37 -2.57
CA LEU A 95 7.14 -6.45 -3.60
C LEU A 95 5.86 -5.75 -3.15
N TYR A 96 5.45 -4.71 -3.88
CA TYR A 96 4.22 -3.95 -3.63
C TYR A 96 3.21 -4.19 -4.75
N VAL A 97 1.97 -4.49 -4.36
CA VAL A 97 0.82 -4.57 -5.26
C VAL A 97 -0.18 -3.47 -4.91
N SER A 98 -0.75 -2.81 -5.91
CA SER A 98 -1.59 -1.66 -5.65
C SER A 98 -2.81 -2.10 -4.88
N ARG A 99 -3.28 -1.24 -3.98
CA ARG A 99 -4.52 -1.48 -3.24
C ARG A 99 -5.66 -1.91 -4.18
N GLU A 100 -5.78 -1.24 -5.32
CA GLU A 100 -6.77 -1.57 -6.35
C GLU A 100 -6.66 -3.02 -6.87
N GLU A 101 -5.46 -3.52 -7.18
CA GLU A 101 -5.28 -4.88 -7.69
C GLU A 101 -5.41 -5.93 -6.59
N PHE A 102 -4.85 -5.66 -5.41
CA PHE A 102 -4.93 -6.58 -4.27
C PHE A 102 -6.37 -6.74 -3.79
N GLU A 103 -7.14 -5.65 -3.73
CA GLU A 103 -8.53 -5.67 -3.28
C GLU A 103 -9.53 -6.28 -4.30
N LYS A 104 -9.09 -6.65 -5.51
CA LYS A 104 -9.90 -7.47 -6.44
C LYS A 104 -10.00 -8.93 -6.00
N LEU A 105 -9.11 -9.38 -5.12
CA LEU A 105 -9.17 -10.73 -4.56
C LEU A 105 -10.40 -10.88 -3.64
N PRO A 106 -10.97 -12.08 -3.54
CA PRO A 106 -11.98 -12.37 -2.54
C PRO A 106 -11.46 -12.02 -1.13
N GLU A 107 -12.30 -11.42 -0.30
CA GLU A 107 -11.91 -10.96 1.04
C GLU A 107 -11.26 -12.06 1.88
N LEU A 108 -11.88 -13.25 1.91
CA LEU A 108 -11.33 -14.41 2.60
C LEU A 108 -9.94 -14.83 2.08
N ASP A 109 -9.66 -14.67 0.78
CA ASP A 109 -8.34 -14.97 0.23
C ASP A 109 -7.30 -13.93 0.65
N ARG A 110 -7.70 -12.66 0.78
CA ARG A 110 -6.81 -11.60 1.30
C ARG A 110 -6.47 -11.87 2.76
N ASP A 111 -7.47 -12.18 3.58
CA ASP A 111 -7.26 -12.44 5.01
C ASP A 111 -6.38 -13.67 5.22
N ARG A 112 -6.63 -14.75 4.46
CA ARG A 112 -5.75 -15.94 4.44
C ARG A 112 -4.34 -15.60 4.04
N TYR A 113 -4.16 -14.78 3.00
CA TYR A 113 -2.84 -14.43 2.51
C TYR A 113 -2.07 -13.58 3.53
N ILE A 114 -2.71 -12.60 4.17
CA ILE A 114 -2.09 -11.76 5.21
C ILE A 114 -1.72 -12.60 6.43
N ALA A 115 -2.62 -13.45 6.93
CA ALA A 115 -2.31 -14.30 8.08
C ALA A 115 -1.23 -15.35 7.76
N TRP A 116 -1.28 -15.92 6.54
CA TRP A 116 -0.30 -16.92 6.09
C TRP A 116 1.10 -16.33 5.89
N GLY A 117 1.21 -15.19 5.20
CA GLY A 117 2.50 -14.58 4.90
C GLY A 117 3.21 -13.93 6.10
N ASN A 118 2.46 -13.71 7.18
CA ASN A 118 3.02 -13.23 8.43
C ASN A 118 3.25 -14.37 9.44
N ASP A 119 3.16 -15.64 9.04
CA ASP A 119 3.33 -16.83 9.91
C ASP A 119 2.28 -16.98 11.05
N TYR A 120 1.15 -16.27 10.99
CA TYR A 120 0.08 -16.36 12.00
C TYR A 120 -0.82 -17.60 11.86
N MET A 121 -0.60 -18.41 10.81
CA MET A 121 -1.37 -19.63 10.58
C MET A 121 -0.90 -20.84 11.42
N ASP A 122 0.32 -20.78 11.97
CA ASP A 122 0.88 -21.86 12.78
C ASP A 122 0.07 -22.06 14.08
N GLY A 123 -0.69 -23.16 14.15
CA GLY A 123 -1.56 -23.48 15.28
C GLY A 123 -2.97 -22.88 15.20
N ASN A 124 -3.28 -22.13 14.14
CA ASN A 124 -4.60 -21.52 13.88
C ASN A 124 -5.31 -22.16 12.66
N GLU A 125 -4.92 -23.39 12.28
CA GLU A 125 -5.44 -24.09 11.09
C GLU A 125 -6.97 -24.23 11.08
N ASP A 126 -7.60 -24.35 12.25
CA ASP A 126 -9.06 -24.45 12.39
C ASP A 126 -9.78 -23.16 11.93
N ALA A 127 -9.10 -22.01 12.00
CA ALA A 127 -9.64 -20.73 11.54
C ALA A 127 -9.69 -20.63 10.01
N TRP A 128 -8.95 -21.48 9.26
CA TRP A 128 -8.76 -21.36 7.80
C TRP A 128 -10.04 -21.15 7.01
N ASN A 129 -11.13 -21.81 7.40
CA ASN A 129 -12.42 -21.76 6.70
C ASN A 129 -13.47 -20.88 7.40
N ASP A 130 -13.12 -20.21 8.50
CA ASP A 130 -13.98 -19.27 9.22
C ASP A 130 -13.60 -17.83 8.84
N PRO A 131 -14.42 -17.13 8.03
CA PRO A 131 -14.09 -15.78 7.58
C PRO A 131 -13.93 -14.77 8.71
N GLN A 132 -14.68 -14.93 9.82
CA GLN A 132 -14.57 -13.99 10.92
C GLN A 132 -13.24 -14.18 11.66
N GLN A 133 -12.90 -15.42 12.00
CA GLN A 133 -11.62 -15.71 12.66
C GLN A 133 -10.43 -15.37 11.77
N MET A 134 -10.53 -15.61 10.46
CA MET A 134 -9.48 -15.21 9.51
C MET A 134 -9.29 -13.70 9.45
N SER A 135 -10.38 -12.93 9.45
CA SER A 135 -10.31 -11.46 9.44
C SER A 135 -9.65 -10.92 10.71
N GLU A 136 -9.98 -11.49 11.87
CA GLU A 136 -9.34 -11.15 13.16
C GLU A 136 -7.84 -11.47 13.13
N LEU A 137 -7.45 -12.68 12.70
CA LEU A 137 -6.05 -13.07 12.57
C LEU A 137 -5.27 -12.21 11.58
N ALA A 138 -5.85 -11.88 10.43
CA ALA A 138 -5.21 -11.03 9.43
C ALA A 138 -4.95 -9.62 9.97
N SER A 139 -5.90 -9.07 10.72
CA SER A 139 -5.74 -7.76 11.35
C SER A 139 -4.64 -7.78 12.41
N GLU A 140 -4.59 -8.81 13.26
CA GLU A 140 -3.53 -8.96 14.27
C GLU A 140 -2.15 -9.12 13.60
N ALA A 141 -2.08 -9.95 12.55
CA ALA A 141 -0.86 -10.23 11.81
C ALA A 141 -0.27 -8.98 11.14
N ALA A 142 -1.11 -8.15 10.51
CA ALA A 142 -0.67 -6.94 9.82
C ALA A 142 -0.29 -5.78 10.76
N GLU A 143 -0.68 -5.85 12.03
CA GLU A 143 -0.30 -4.88 13.06
C GLU A 143 1.01 -5.23 13.77
N ASP A 144 1.58 -6.42 13.51
CA ASP A 144 2.86 -6.82 14.09
C ASP A 144 4.02 -5.95 13.57
N GLY A 145 5.00 -5.71 14.45
CA GLY A 145 6.14 -4.84 14.15
C GLY A 145 7.11 -5.42 13.12
N ASP A 146 7.01 -6.71 12.82
CA ASP A 146 7.78 -7.44 11.83
C ASP A 146 6.91 -8.04 10.70
N ALA A 147 5.67 -7.56 10.54
CA ALA A 147 4.80 -8.00 9.45
C ALA A 147 5.49 -7.84 8.08
N GLU A 148 5.42 -8.88 7.26
CA GLU A 148 5.90 -8.92 5.89
C GLU A 148 4.80 -8.56 4.88
N VAL A 149 3.54 -8.91 5.19
CA VAL A 149 2.36 -8.60 4.37
C VAL A 149 1.46 -7.58 5.06
N TYR A 150 1.46 -6.34 4.58
CA TYR A 150 0.69 -5.23 5.18
C TYR A 150 0.44 -4.08 4.18
N LEU A 151 -0.56 -3.24 4.46
CA LEU A 151 -0.84 -2.03 3.69
C LEU A 151 0.10 -0.90 4.13
N THR A 152 0.82 -0.31 3.18
CA THR A 152 1.77 0.77 3.46
C THR A 152 2.01 1.63 2.21
N ASN A 153 2.79 2.70 2.35
CA ASN A 153 3.36 3.39 1.20
C ASN A 153 4.55 2.57 0.65
N PRO A 154 4.64 2.35 -0.68
CA PRO A 154 5.75 1.64 -1.29
C PRO A 154 7.09 2.36 -1.09
N GLU A 155 8.11 1.60 -0.70
CA GLU A 155 9.49 2.07 -0.61
C GLU A 155 10.22 1.90 -1.96
N LEU A 156 9.71 2.55 -3.01
CA LEU A 156 10.22 2.41 -4.38
C LEU A 156 10.85 3.70 -4.92
N THR A 157 12.01 3.56 -5.56
CA THR A 157 12.77 4.67 -6.13
C THR A 157 13.15 4.39 -7.59
N TYR A 158 12.35 4.86 -8.56
CA TYR A 158 12.63 4.71 -9.99
C TYR A 158 13.82 5.52 -10.49
N THR A 159 14.32 6.46 -9.70
CA THR A 159 15.51 7.25 -10.04
C THR A 159 16.81 6.50 -9.80
N ASP A 160 16.82 5.47 -8.95
CA ASP A 160 18.04 4.72 -8.59
C ASP A 160 18.54 3.85 -9.76
N ASP A 161 17.63 3.31 -10.57
CA ASP A 161 17.96 2.51 -11.75
C ASP A 161 18.34 3.35 -12.98
N MET A 162 18.34 4.68 -12.88
CA MET A 162 18.62 5.58 -14.00
C MET A 162 20.11 5.84 -14.17
N ASP A 163 20.52 6.12 -15.41
CA ASP A 163 21.92 6.41 -15.79
C ASP A 163 22.51 7.68 -15.13
N TYR A 164 21.70 8.52 -14.50
CA TYR A 164 22.13 9.79 -13.94
C TYR A 164 21.52 10.09 -12.57
N SER A 165 22.38 10.24 -11.55
CA SER A 165 22.02 10.85 -10.26
C SER A 165 22.27 12.36 -10.31
N PHE A 166 21.32 13.11 -9.77
CA PHE A 166 21.38 14.57 -9.75
C PHE A 166 22.22 15.13 -8.60
N GLY A 167 22.68 14.26 -7.68
CA GLY A 167 23.28 14.66 -6.42
C GLY A 167 24.44 15.64 -6.56
N GLU A 168 25.48 15.28 -7.30
CA GLU A 168 26.65 16.16 -7.47
C GLU A 168 26.29 17.52 -8.12
N TYR A 169 25.36 17.50 -9.08
CA TYR A 169 24.88 18.73 -9.72
C TYR A 169 24.16 19.63 -8.72
N LEU A 170 23.27 19.05 -7.92
CA LEU A 170 22.42 19.76 -6.98
C LEU A 170 23.18 20.26 -5.75
N GLU A 171 24.09 19.46 -5.21
CA GLU A 171 24.99 19.84 -4.13
C GLU A 171 25.85 21.04 -4.55
N SER A 172 26.36 21.04 -5.78
CA SER A 172 27.14 22.17 -6.31
C SER A 172 26.36 23.50 -6.37
N LYS A 173 25.03 23.42 -6.29
CA LYS A 173 24.09 24.55 -6.31
C LYS A 173 23.46 24.85 -4.94
N GLY A 174 23.84 24.12 -3.90
CA GLY A 174 23.28 24.26 -2.55
C GLY A 174 21.83 23.78 -2.44
N CYS A 175 21.44 22.80 -3.25
CA CYS A 175 20.19 22.06 -3.07
C CYS A 175 20.44 20.81 -2.24
N ASP A 176 19.43 20.33 -1.52
CA ASP A 176 19.42 18.97 -1.01
C ASP A 176 19.11 18.00 -2.17
N PRO A 177 20.02 17.11 -2.57
CA PRO A 177 19.78 16.10 -3.60
C PRO A 177 18.55 15.25 -3.37
N GLN A 178 18.34 14.84 -2.11
CA GLN A 178 17.33 13.85 -1.76
C GLN A 178 15.93 14.39 -2.04
N SER A 179 15.70 15.66 -1.73
CA SER A 179 14.43 16.34 -2.03
C SER A 179 14.10 16.34 -3.53
N ALA A 180 15.12 16.55 -4.38
CA ALA A 180 14.91 16.62 -5.82
C ALA A 180 14.77 15.23 -6.45
N GLU A 181 15.50 14.24 -5.96
CA GLU A 181 15.38 12.83 -6.38
C GLU A 181 13.99 12.29 -6.01
N GLU A 182 13.51 12.56 -4.80
CA GLU A 182 12.16 12.18 -4.39
C GLU A 182 11.08 12.88 -5.25
N GLY A 183 11.25 14.18 -5.51
CA GLY A 183 10.33 14.92 -6.38
C GLY A 183 10.34 14.41 -7.82
N ALA A 184 11.51 14.01 -8.35
CA ALA A 184 11.63 13.38 -9.65
C ALA A 184 10.96 12.00 -9.68
N ASN A 185 11.20 11.19 -8.64
CA ASN A 185 10.59 9.86 -8.47
C ASN A 185 9.05 9.94 -8.46
N MET A 186 8.49 10.86 -7.65
CA MET A 186 7.04 11.15 -7.63
C MET A 186 6.52 11.56 -9.01
N ALA A 187 7.28 12.35 -9.76
CA ALA A 187 6.86 12.82 -11.07
C ALA A 187 6.99 11.75 -12.16
N LEU A 188 7.86 10.75 -12.00
CA LEU A 188 8.04 9.63 -12.95
C LEU A 188 6.87 8.62 -12.91
N GLN A 189 6.05 8.66 -11.86
CA GLN A 189 4.84 7.86 -11.75
C GLN A 189 3.96 8.02 -13.01
N GLY A 190 3.54 6.89 -13.59
CA GLY A 190 2.73 6.84 -14.80
C GLY A 190 3.49 7.21 -16.08
N HIS A 191 4.82 7.28 -16.03
CA HIS A 191 5.68 7.61 -17.16
C HIS A 191 6.74 6.51 -17.40
N PRO A 192 6.33 5.30 -17.80
CA PRO A 192 7.24 4.16 -17.99
C PRO A 192 8.21 4.36 -19.17
N ASP A 193 7.80 5.13 -20.18
CA ASP A 193 8.57 5.35 -21.42
C ASP A 193 9.51 6.56 -21.34
N LEU A 194 9.83 7.05 -20.14
CA LEU A 194 10.71 8.19 -19.94
C LEU A 194 11.96 7.84 -19.13
N GLU A 195 13.08 8.44 -19.51
CA GLU A 195 14.37 8.33 -18.85
C GLU A 195 14.91 9.70 -18.45
N LEU A 196 15.74 9.68 -17.40
CA LEU A 196 16.52 10.82 -16.95
C LEU A 196 18.00 10.58 -17.27
N THR A 197 18.61 11.51 -18.01
CA THR A 197 20.03 11.46 -18.37
C THR A 197 20.69 12.83 -18.13
N GLY A 198 22.01 12.92 -18.28
CA GLY A 198 22.72 14.20 -18.24
C GLY A 198 24.12 14.09 -17.65
N ASN A 199 25.00 15.03 -17.98
CA ASN A 199 26.36 15.11 -17.39
C ASN A 199 26.56 16.36 -16.53
N THR A 200 25.59 17.28 -16.54
CA THR A 200 25.74 18.61 -15.92
C THR A 200 24.41 19.13 -15.38
N TYR A 201 23.30 18.58 -15.84
CA TYR A 201 21.95 18.91 -15.40
C TYR A 201 21.00 17.80 -15.87
N PRO A 202 19.87 17.58 -15.16
CA PRO A 202 18.86 16.62 -15.58
C PRO A 202 18.31 16.92 -16.98
N GLN A 203 18.19 15.87 -17.79
CA GLN A 203 17.52 15.89 -19.08
C GLN A 203 16.52 14.74 -19.16
N VAL A 204 15.32 15.06 -19.60
CA VAL A 204 14.24 14.08 -19.83
C VAL A 204 14.22 13.67 -21.29
N TRP A 205 14.17 12.36 -21.49
CA TRP A 205 14.14 11.72 -22.80
C TRP A 205 13.03 10.68 -22.88
N PRO A 206 12.42 10.46 -24.05
CA PRO A 206 11.69 9.24 -24.30
C PRO A 206 12.67 8.06 -24.44
N THR A 207 12.28 6.88 -23.94
CA THR A 207 13.02 5.61 -24.11
C THR A 207 13.01 5.13 -25.57
N ASP A 208 11.97 5.49 -26.32
CA ASP A 208 11.86 5.19 -27.75
C ASP A 208 12.80 6.07 -28.58
N ALA A 209 13.88 5.46 -29.06
CA ALA A 209 14.90 6.07 -29.91
C ALA A 209 14.37 6.60 -31.25
N ASP A 210 13.20 6.14 -31.70
CA ASP A 210 12.55 6.65 -32.91
C ASP A 210 11.82 7.99 -32.68
N ASN A 211 11.64 8.42 -31.42
CA ASN A 211 10.93 9.65 -31.09
C ASN A 211 11.86 10.86 -30.95
N ASN A 212 12.45 11.25 -32.07
CA ASN A 212 13.60 12.16 -32.05
C ASN A 212 13.26 13.65 -32.03
N HIS A 213 12.22 14.11 -31.31
CA HIS A 213 11.93 15.54 -31.28
C HIS A 213 11.78 16.16 -29.88
N ARG A 214 11.00 15.65 -28.93
CA ARG A 214 10.80 16.42 -27.67
C ARG A 214 11.72 15.99 -26.55
N ARG A 215 12.41 16.97 -25.96
CA ARG A 215 13.28 16.80 -24.79
C ARG A 215 13.05 17.95 -23.83
N ALA A 216 13.40 17.76 -22.57
CA ALA A 216 13.39 18.82 -21.58
C ALA A 216 14.68 18.81 -20.78
N LYS A 217 15.22 19.99 -20.49
CA LYS A 217 16.42 20.20 -19.66
C LYS A 217 15.99 20.95 -18.41
N LEU A 218 16.39 20.46 -17.24
CA LEU A 218 16.04 21.07 -15.97
C LEU A 218 17.27 21.71 -15.35
N PHE A 219 17.15 22.98 -14.98
CA PHE A 219 18.22 23.72 -14.33
C PHE A 219 17.74 24.21 -12.97
N TYR A 220 18.38 23.75 -11.91
CA TYR A 220 18.14 24.31 -10.58
C TYR A 220 18.74 25.71 -10.50
N LEU A 221 17.93 26.69 -10.08
CA LEU A 221 18.30 28.11 -10.03
C LEU A 221 18.83 28.54 -8.65
N GLY A 222 18.76 27.66 -7.65
CA GLY A 222 19.27 27.86 -6.31
C GLY A 222 18.22 28.39 -5.32
N GLY A 223 18.19 27.79 -4.12
CA GLY A 223 17.40 28.21 -2.97
C GLY A 223 15.96 28.58 -3.31
N SER A 224 15.60 29.85 -3.07
CA SER A 224 14.24 30.38 -3.27
C SER A 224 13.86 30.73 -4.71
N LYS A 225 14.67 30.36 -5.71
CA LYS A 225 14.39 30.65 -7.13
C LYS A 225 13.77 29.49 -7.88
N GLY A 226 13.78 28.28 -7.31
CA GLY A 226 13.21 27.09 -7.93
C GLY A 226 13.97 26.58 -9.16
N TRP A 227 13.23 26.19 -10.20
CA TRP A 227 13.74 25.45 -11.35
C TRP A 227 13.40 26.11 -12.68
N ARG A 228 14.33 26.10 -13.64
CA ARG A 228 14.03 26.40 -15.04
C ARG A 228 13.91 25.12 -15.83
N VAL A 229 12.80 24.94 -16.53
CA VAL A 229 12.59 23.85 -17.48
C VAL A 229 12.71 24.43 -18.89
N THR A 230 13.65 23.93 -19.67
CA THR A 230 13.85 24.31 -21.08
C THR A 230 13.39 23.19 -21.97
N PHE A 231 12.49 23.49 -22.90
CA PHE A 231 11.91 22.54 -23.84
C PHE A 231 12.65 22.60 -25.17
N SER A 232 13.00 21.44 -25.70
CA SER A 232 13.55 21.31 -27.06
C SER A 232 12.56 20.53 -27.92
N ASP A 233 12.44 20.95 -29.19
CA ASP A 233 12.02 20.06 -30.27
C ASP A 233 13.30 19.64 -31.04
N GLY A 234 13.33 18.58 -31.85
CA GLY A 234 14.60 18.00 -32.35
C GLY A 234 15.45 18.91 -33.24
N ARG A 235 15.05 20.17 -33.41
CA ARG A 235 15.75 21.26 -34.09
C ARG A 235 16.46 22.23 -33.13
N GLY A 236 16.19 22.17 -31.83
CA GLY A 236 16.79 23.03 -30.81
C GLY A 236 15.83 23.41 -29.68
N ASP A 237 16.28 24.28 -28.79
CA ASP A 237 15.47 24.81 -27.69
C ASP A 237 14.38 25.73 -28.24
N VAL A 238 13.11 25.45 -27.89
CA VAL A 238 11.93 26.13 -28.44
C VAL A 238 11.23 27.05 -27.45
N ASN A 239 11.29 26.72 -26.15
CA ASN A 239 10.69 27.54 -25.09
C ASN A 239 11.31 27.18 -23.73
N ASN A 240 11.05 27.99 -22.71
CA ASN A 240 11.33 27.64 -21.33
C ASN A 240 10.22 28.13 -20.39
N THR A 241 10.20 27.58 -19.19
CA THR A 241 9.40 28.06 -18.07
C THR A 241 10.21 28.02 -16.80
N VAL A 242 9.80 28.79 -15.80
CA VAL A 242 10.36 28.76 -14.46
C VAL A 242 9.28 28.27 -13.51
N ILE A 243 9.63 27.30 -12.68
CA ILE A 243 8.83 26.81 -11.56
C ILE A 243 9.44 27.44 -10.32
N ASP A 244 8.76 28.45 -9.79
CA ASP A 244 9.23 29.19 -8.63
C ASP A 244 9.15 28.33 -7.37
N TYR A 245 10.17 28.45 -6.51
CA TYR A 245 10.13 27.86 -5.18
C TYR A 245 9.04 28.54 -4.35
N LYS A 246 8.15 27.74 -3.78
CA LYS A 246 7.06 28.23 -2.92
C LYS A 246 7.34 27.76 -1.50
N LYS A 247 7.70 28.70 -0.64
CA LYS A 247 7.81 28.42 0.80
C LYS A 247 6.41 28.27 1.38
N SER A 248 6.15 27.16 2.06
CA SER A 248 4.90 26.96 2.78
C SER A 248 5.02 27.44 4.23
N ASP A 249 3.91 27.88 4.81
CA ASP A 249 3.88 28.39 6.19
C ASP A 249 4.12 27.29 7.25
N MET A 250 3.93 26.02 6.87
CA MET A 250 4.01 24.86 7.78
C MET A 250 4.92 23.72 7.28
N GLY A 251 5.52 23.82 6.09
CA GLY A 251 6.42 22.81 5.56
C GLY A 251 7.89 23.03 5.93
N SER A 252 8.66 21.95 5.97
CA SER A 252 10.11 22.02 6.05
C SER A 252 10.68 22.51 4.71
N ASP A 253 11.87 23.12 4.73
CA ASP A 253 12.54 23.50 3.48
C ASP A 253 12.76 22.28 2.56
N TYR A 254 12.92 21.09 3.13
CA TYR A 254 12.95 19.81 2.40
C TYR A 254 11.66 19.57 1.61
N TYR A 255 10.50 19.61 2.28
CA TYR A 255 9.20 19.34 1.66
C TYR A 255 8.86 20.35 0.55
N ASP A 256 9.18 21.63 0.78
CA ASP A 256 8.98 22.68 -0.23
C ASP A 256 9.90 22.48 -1.44
N GLN A 257 11.15 22.03 -1.22
CA GLN A 257 12.07 21.68 -2.30
C GLN A 257 11.59 20.45 -3.08
N THR A 258 11.13 19.40 -2.41
CA THR A 258 10.56 18.19 -3.02
C THR A 258 9.38 18.52 -3.92
N ASN A 259 8.43 19.33 -3.43
CA ASN A 259 7.28 19.73 -4.23
C ASN A 259 7.65 20.62 -5.43
N THR A 260 8.59 21.54 -5.23
CA THR A 260 9.06 22.39 -6.34
C THR A 260 9.77 21.57 -7.42
N ALA A 261 10.59 20.59 -7.02
CA ALA A 261 11.21 19.64 -7.94
C ALA A 261 10.15 18.79 -8.65
N ARG A 262 9.19 18.23 -7.93
CA ARG A 262 8.05 17.47 -8.48
C ARG A 262 7.30 18.26 -9.56
N GLU A 263 6.95 19.53 -9.30
CA GLU A 263 6.30 20.40 -10.29
C GLU A 263 7.18 20.60 -11.55
N ALA A 264 8.49 20.77 -11.39
CA ALA A 264 9.43 20.96 -12.49
C ALA A 264 9.62 19.69 -13.33
N PHE A 265 9.82 18.54 -12.70
CA PHE A 265 9.94 17.25 -13.37
C PHE A 265 8.63 16.86 -14.06
N LYS A 266 7.48 17.02 -13.39
CA LYS A 266 6.17 16.80 -14.01
C LYS A 266 5.98 17.65 -15.26
N THR A 267 6.33 18.94 -15.19
CA THR A 267 6.27 19.85 -16.35
C THR A 267 7.14 19.37 -17.51
N ALA A 268 8.33 18.85 -17.21
CA ALA A 268 9.25 18.28 -18.20
C ALA A 268 8.70 16.98 -18.81
N PHE A 269 8.19 16.06 -17.98
CA PHE A 269 7.62 14.80 -18.40
C PHE A 269 6.36 14.98 -19.27
N ASP A 270 5.45 15.86 -18.86
CA ASP A 270 4.24 16.19 -19.62
C ASP A 270 4.58 16.71 -21.04
N TRP A 271 5.64 17.52 -21.18
CA TRP A 271 6.10 18.01 -22.48
C TRP A 271 6.61 16.88 -23.38
N VAL A 272 7.49 16.03 -22.84
CA VAL A 272 8.11 14.92 -23.57
C VAL A 272 7.04 13.89 -23.97
N ASN A 273 6.16 13.51 -23.04
CA ASN A 273 5.03 12.62 -23.30
C ASN A 273 4.00 13.18 -24.28
N GLY A 274 3.80 14.50 -24.31
CA GLY A 274 2.96 15.15 -25.33
C GLY A 274 3.44 14.89 -26.77
N GLY A 275 4.72 14.50 -26.95
CA GLY A 275 5.27 14.00 -28.21
C GLY A 275 4.95 12.52 -28.47
N ASN A 276 4.94 11.68 -27.43
CA ASN A 276 4.65 10.23 -27.49
C ASN A 276 3.18 9.93 -27.86
N LYS A 277 2.22 10.79 -27.51
CA LYS A 277 0.78 10.56 -27.75
C LYS A 277 0.33 10.64 -29.22
N LYS A 278 1.24 10.94 -30.17
CA LYS A 278 0.94 10.94 -31.61
C LYS A 278 1.55 9.72 -32.31
N LYS A 279 0.99 8.52 -32.08
CA LYS A 279 1.02 7.35 -33.00
C LYS A 279 0.44 6.11 -32.31
N LYS A 280 -0.89 6.08 -32.13
CA LYS A 280 -1.66 4.83 -32.10
C LYS A 280 -2.91 5.05 -32.93
N HIS A 281 -2.77 4.91 -34.25
CA HIS A 281 -3.87 4.74 -35.20
C HIS A 281 -3.66 3.42 -35.92
#